data_AF-A0A972W787-F1
#
_entry.id   AF-A0A972W787-F1
#
_cell.length_a   1.000
_cell.length_b   1.000
_cell.length_c   1.000
_cell.angle_alpha   90.00
_cell.angle_beta   90.00
_cell.angle_gamma   90.00
#
_symmetry.space_group_name_H-M   'P 1'
#
loop_
_entity.id
_entity.type
_entity.pdbx_description
1 polymer ?
#
loop_
_entity_poly.entity_id
_entity_poly.type
_entity_poly.pdbx_seq_one_letter_code
_entity_poly.pdbx_strand_id
1 'polypeptide(L)'
;MSKDLQTLIRLNEWTVDERRRELGDVLGSLESLESGLARLREELAREQHAAQSSPGEAGFLYGGYAVAVIGRRDRLNAGIVQMEAKVTEARERLDEAYRELKKYEVAQENRTCPSSYKLEQVAA
;
A
#
# COMPACT_ATOMS: atom_id res chain seq x y z
N MET A 1 26.33 -20.68 17.38
CA MET A 1 26.63 -19.24 17.24
C MET A 1 26.55 -18.73 15.79
N SER A 2 27.20 -19.33 14.78
CA SER A 2 27.05 -18.94 13.36
C SER A 2 25.73 -19.40 12.73
N LYS A 3 25.28 -20.61 13.09
CA LYS A 3 23.98 -21.17 12.71
C LYS A 3 22.80 -20.31 13.22
N ASP A 4 22.94 -19.71 14.39
CA ASP A 4 21.88 -18.91 15.01
C ASP A 4 21.64 -17.59 14.26
N LEU A 5 22.71 -16.96 13.76
CA LEU A 5 22.60 -15.73 12.97
C LEU A 5 21.95 -15.97 11.60
N GLN A 6 22.28 -17.08 10.93
CA GLN A 6 21.62 -17.47 9.68
C GLN A 6 20.11 -17.71 9.87
N THR A 7 19.72 -18.32 11.00
CA THR A 7 18.30 -18.48 11.34
C THR A 7 17.61 -17.13 11.55
N LEU A 8 18.26 -16.18 12.22
CA LEU A 8 17.72 -14.83 12.40
C LEU A 8 17.56 -14.08 11.08
N ILE A 9 18.52 -14.19 10.15
CA ILE A 9 18.41 -13.59 8.82
C ILE A 9 17.17 -14.13 8.10
N ARG A 10 17.00 -15.45 8.03
CA ARG A 10 15.82 -16.07 7.40
C ARG A 10 14.50 -15.66 8.04
N LEU A 11 14.48 -15.53 9.36
CA LEU A 11 13.30 -15.04 10.06
C LEU A 11 12.95 -13.61 9.64
N ASN A 12 13.94 -12.72 9.54
CA ASN A 12 13.73 -11.34 9.13
C ASN A 12 13.40 -11.22 7.63
N GLU A 13 13.96 -12.06 6.75
CA GLU A 13 13.54 -12.16 5.35
C GLU A 13 12.05 -12.51 5.25
N TRP A 14 11.60 -13.50 6.04
CA TRP A 14 10.19 -13.87 6.10
C TRP A 14 9.31 -12.72 6.61
N THR A 15 9.76 -11.99 7.64
CA THR A 15 9.06 -10.80 8.13
C THR A 15 8.97 -9.71 7.06
N VAL A 16 10.04 -9.44 6.29
CA VAL A 16 9.98 -8.49 5.17
C VAL A 16 8.93 -8.93 4.15
N ASP A 17 8.91 -10.21 3.77
CA ASP A 17 7.93 -10.72 2.83
C ASP A 17 6.49 -10.66 3.37
N GLU A 18 6.28 -10.89 4.67
CA GLU A 18 5.00 -10.65 5.33
C GLU A 18 4.57 -9.19 5.23
N ARG A 19 5.45 -8.23 5.56
CA ARG A 19 5.15 -6.78 5.45
C ARG A 19 4.89 -6.34 4.01
N ARG A 20 5.58 -6.92 3.03
CA ARG A 20 5.29 -6.68 1.60
C ARG A 20 3.89 -7.13 1.22
N ARG A 21 3.45 -8.30 1.69
CA ARG A 21 2.08 -8.80 1.45
C ARG A 21 1.05 -7.88 2.10
N GLU A 22 1.26 -7.50 3.37
CA GLU A 22 0.38 -6.56 4.06
C GLU A 22 0.25 -5.21 3.32
N LEU A 23 1.37 -4.66 2.84
CA LEU A 23 1.33 -3.44 2.03
C LEU A 23 0.55 -3.64 0.72
N GLY A 24 0.74 -4.78 0.06
CA GLY A 24 0.00 -5.16 -1.15
C GLY A 24 -1.51 -5.22 -0.91
N ASP A 25 -1.95 -5.82 0.19
CA ASP A 25 -3.37 -5.95 0.54
C ASP A 25 -4.03 -4.59 0.77
N VAL A 26 -3.32 -3.68 1.46
CA VAL A 26 -3.82 -2.32 1.71
C VAL A 26 -3.86 -1.51 0.40
N LEU A 27 -2.84 -1.62 -0.46
CA LEU A 27 -2.82 -0.97 -1.77
C LEU A 27 -3.96 -1.47 -2.66
N GLY A 28 -4.22 -2.78 -2.71
CA GLY A 28 -5.35 -3.34 -3.47
C GLY A 28 -6.71 -2.88 -2.94
N SER A 29 -6.82 -2.68 -1.62
CA SER A 29 -8.03 -2.10 -1.00
C SER A 29 -8.21 -0.63 -1.39
N LEU A 30 -7.14 0.16 -1.42
CA LEU A 30 -7.15 1.55 -1.89
C LEU A 30 -7.57 1.63 -3.36
N GLU A 31 -6.95 0.85 -4.24
CA GLU A 31 -7.26 0.81 -5.67
C GLU A 31 -8.74 0.44 -5.93
N SER A 32 -9.29 -0.48 -5.13
CA SER A 32 -10.69 -0.87 -5.21
C SER A 32 -11.64 0.30 -4.90
N LEU A 33 -11.30 1.14 -3.91
CA LEU A 33 -12.08 2.31 -3.55
C LEU A 33 -11.99 3.41 -4.63
N GLU A 34 -10.79 3.66 -5.14
CA GLU A 34 -10.55 4.63 -6.22
C GLU A 34 -11.30 4.21 -7.52
N SER A 35 -11.24 2.93 -7.86
CA SER A 35 -12.00 2.34 -8.96
C SER A 35 -13.52 2.49 -8.74
N GLY A 36 -13.99 2.28 -7.50
CA GLY A 36 -15.37 2.51 -7.13
C GLY A 36 -15.81 3.97 -7.32
N LEU A 37 -14.92 4.92 -6.98
CA LEU A 37 -15.16 6.35 -7.17
C LEU A 37 -15.20 6.74 -8.65
N ALA A 38 -14.31 6.18 -9.47
CA ALA A 38 -14.31 6.38 -10.91
C ALA A 38 -15.62 5.89 -11.55
N ARG A 39 -16.06 4.67 -11.22
CA ARG A 39 -17.34 4.10 -11.69
C ARG A 39 -18.53 4.96 -11.27
N LEU A 40 -18.55 5.45 -10.03
CA LEU A 40 -19.60 6.33 -9.55
C LEU A 40 -19.68 7.65 -10.35
N ARG A 41 -18.53 8.20 -10.75
CA ARG A 41 -18.48 9.41 -11.60
C ARG A 41 -19.07 9.16 -12.98
N GLU A 42 -18.76 8.01 -13.58
CA GLU A 42 -19.33 7.61 -14.87
C GLU A 42 -20.85 7.36 -14.79
N GLU A 43 -21.31 6.69 -13.72
CA GLU A 43 -22.74 6.49 -13.45
C GLU A 43 -23.47 7.83 -13.33
N LEU A 44 -22.92 8.77 -12.56
CA LEU A 44 -23.48 10.10 -12.39
C LEU A 44 -23.58 10.87 -13.71
N ALA A 45 -22.55 10.82 -14.56
CA ALA A 45 -22.56 11.49 -15.86
C ALA A 45 -23.68 10.94 -16.78
N ARG A 46 -23.88 9.62 -16.79
CA ARG A 46 -24.99 8.99 -17.54
C ARG A 46 -26.35 9.42 -17.01
N GLU A 47 -26.52 9.44 -15.69
CA GLU A 47 -27.79 9.82 -15.08
C GLU A 47 -28.12 11.30 -15.30
N GLN A 48 -27.12 12.18 -15.25
CA GLN A 48 -27.26 13.59 -15.59
C GLN A 48 -27.73 13.78 -17.03
N HIS A 49 -27.14 13.06 -17.98
CA HIS A 49 -27.54 13.12 -19.37
C HIS A 49 -28.98 12.62 -19.57
N ALA A 50 -29.38 11.55 -18.89
CA ALA A 50 -30.74 11.02 -18.93
C ALA A 50 -31.76 12.02 -18.37
N ALA A 51 -31.47 12.62 -17.22
CA ALA A 51 -32.31 13.65 -16.60
C ALA A 51 -32.48 14.89 -17.49
N GLN A 52 -31.42 15.31 -18.18
CA GLN A 52 -31.46 16.42 -19.15
C GLN A 52 -32.27 16.06 -20.40
N SER A 53 -32.20 14.80 -20.85
CA SER A 53 -32.91 14.31 -22.05
C SER A 53 -34.40 14.07 -21.80
N SER A 54 -34.82 13.84 -20.55
CA SER A 54 -36.23 13.70 -20.15
C SER A 54 -36.53 14.51 -18.88
N PRO A 55 -36.68 15.84 -18.98
CA PRO A 55 -36.82 16.71 -17.81
C PRO A 55 -38.07 16.46 -16.96
N GLY A 56 -39.11 15.84 -17.53
CA GLY A 56 -40.37 15.57 -16.83
C GLY A 56 -40.22 14.47 -15.77
N GLU A 57 -40.05 13.22 -16.22
CA GLU A 57 -40.00 12.06 -15.32
C GLU A 57 -38.59 11.87 -14.71
N ALA A 58 -37.55 11.82 -15.55
CA ALA A 58 -36.17 11.59 -15.08
C ALA A 58 -35.62 12.81 -14.32
N GLY A 59 -35.94 14.02 -14.77
CA GLY A 59 -35.57 15.25 -14.06
C GLY A 59 -36.14 15.34 -12.64
N PHE A 60 -37.39 14.91 -12.43
CA PHE A 60 -38.02 14.89 -11.11
C PHE A 60 -37.35 13.91 -10.14
N LEU A 61 -36.99 12.71 -10.61
CA LEU A 61 -36.33 11.68 -9.79
C LEU A 61 -34.85 11.98 -9.49
N TYR A 62 -34.20 12.76 -10.36
CA TYR A 62 -32.77 13.06 -10.27
C TYR A 62 -32.35 13.71 -8.94
N GLY A 63 -33.20 14.54 -8.33
CA GLY A 63 -32.89 15.19 -7.06
C GLY A 63 -32.60 14.18 -5.92
N GLY A 64 -33.43 13.14 -5.79
CA GLY A 64 -33.22 12.08 -4.80
C GLY A 64 -32.00 11.22 -5.10
N TYR A 65 -31.78 10.92 -6.38
CA TYR A 65 -30.58 10.21 -6.84
C TYR A 65 -29.30 10.99 -6.50
N ALA A 66 -29.26 12.30 -6.76
CA ALA A 66 -28.10 13.14 -6.52
C ALA A 66 -27.68 13.15 -5.03
N VAL A 67 -28.65 13.21 -4.11
CA VAL A 67 -28.38 13.12 -2.67
C VAL A 67 -27.75 11.77 -2.30
N ALA A 68 -28.26 10.67 -2.84
CA ALA A 68 -27.70 9.34 -2.61
C ALA A 68 -26.26 9.21 -3.16
N VAL A 69 -26.00 9.74 -4.35
CA VAL A 69 -24.65 9.76 -4.96
C VAL A 69 -23.66 10.57 -4.13
N ILE A 70 -24.05 11.74 -3.63
CA ILE A 70 -23.20 12.54 -2.73
C ILE A 70 -22.81 11.71 -1.51
N GLY A 71 -23.79 11.07 -0.84
CA GLY A 71 -23.51 10.22 0.32
C GLY A 71 -22.59 9.05 0.00
N ARG A 72 -22.74 8.40 -1.16
CA ARG A 72 -21.86 7.30 -1.60
C ARG A 72 -20.45 7.80 -1.91
N ARG A 73 -20.31 8.94 -2.57
CA ARG A 73 -19.04 9.58 -2.89
C ARG A 73 -18.28 9.95 -1.62
N ASP A 74 -18.95 10.55 -0.65
CA ASP A 74 -18.32 10.99 0.59
C ASP A 74 -17.83 9.79 1.42
N ARG A 75 -18.57 8.67 1.43
CA ARG A 75 -18.10 7.40 2.03
C ARG A 75 -16.88 6.82 1.33
N LEU A 76 -16.86 6.82 0.00
CA LEU A 76 -15.71 6.34 -0.78
C LEU A 76 -14.47 7.20 -0.50
N ASN A 77 -14.60 8.52 -0.54
CA ASN A 77 -13.51 9.45 -0.24
C ASN A 77 -12.98 9.28 1.20
N ALA A 78 -13.88 9.14 2.18
CA ALA A 78 -13.48 8.88 3.57
C ALA A 78 -12.74 7.54 3.70
N GLY A 79 -13.16 6.51 2.95
CA GLY A 79 -12.47 5.24 2.87
C GLY A 79 -11.07 5.36 2.25
N ILE A 80 -10.93 6.13 1.16
CA ILE A 80 -9.65 6.40 0.49
C ILE A 80 -8.67 7.04 1.46
N VAL A 81 -9.06 8.12 2.14
CA VAL A 81 -8.20 8.81 3.13
C VAL A 81 -7.76 7.85 4.24
N GLN A 82 -8.64 6.97 4.72
CA GLN A 82 -8.29 5.97 5.72
C GLN A 82 -7.31 4.93 5.17
N MET A 83 -7.49 4.46 3.92
CA MET A 83 -6.57 3.50 3.32
C MET A 83 -5.21 4.13 3.01
N GLU A 84 -5.15 5.39 2.55
CA GLU A 84 -3.90 6.12 2.35
C GLU A 84 -3.08 6.21 3.64
N ALA A 85 -3.73 6.50 4.79
CA ALA A 85 -3.06 6.48 6.09
C ALA A 85 -2.50 5.09 6.43
N LYS A 86 -3.26 4.01 6.14
CA LYS A 86 -2.78 2.63 6.33
C LYS A 86 -1.65 2.25 5.38
N VAL A 87 -1.65 2.77 4.15
CA VAL A 87 -0.54 2.58 3.20
C VAL A 87 0.74 3.19 3.78
N THR A 88 0.66 4.41 4.31
CA THR A 88 1.81 5.05 4.97
C THR A 88 2.32 4.20 6.13
N GLU A 89 1.43 3.75 7.03
CA GLU A 89 1.81 2.90 8.16
C GLU A 89 2.42 1.56 7.71
N ALA A 90 1.85 0.92 6.69
CA ALA A 90 2.37 -0.35 6.15
C ALA A 90 3.74 -0.18 5.49
N ARG A 91 3.99 0.96 4.82
CA ARG A 91 5.31 1.31 4.27
C ARG A 91 6.33 1.49 5.38
N GLU A 92 6.00 2.22 6.44
CA GLU A 92 6.90 2.41 7.58
C GLU A 92 7.26 1.08 8.26
N ARG A 93 6.29 0.18 8.42
CA ARG A 93 6.53 -1.17 8.96
C ARG A 93 7.42 -2.01 8.05
N LEU A 94 7.24 -1.91 6.74
CA LEU A 94 8.11 -2.59 5.77
C LEU A 94 9.55 -2.02 5.82
N ASP A 95 9.69 -0.70 5.90
CA ASP A 95 11.00 -0.04 5.98
C ASP A 95 11.74 -0.41 7.28
N GLU A 96 11.02 -0.55 8.40
CA GLU A 96 11.58 -1.05 9.65
C GLU A 96 12.07 -2.51 9.51
N ALA A 97 11.27 -3.38 8.90
CA ALA A 97 11.63 -4.78 8.68
C ALA A 97 12.91 -4.92 7.83
N TYR A 98 13.08 -4.10 6.79
CA TYR A 98 14.33 -4.05 6.02
C TYR A 98 15.51 -3.55 6.85
N ARG A 99 15.31 -2.52 7.67
CA ARG A 99 16.37 -2.02 8.56
C ARG A 99 16.82 -3.09 9.55
N GLU A 100 15.89 -3.86 10.11
CA GLU A 100 16.22 -4.99 10.97
C GLU A 100 16.96 -6.10 10.22
N LEU A 101 16.47 -6.54 9.06
CA LEU A 101 17.16 -7.52 8.22
C LEU A 101 18.60 -7.09 7.93
N LYS A 102 18.81 -5.82 7.55
CA LYS A 102 20.13 -5.31 7.18
C LYS A 102 21.12 -5.33 8.34
N LYS A 103 20.67 -5.14 9.58
CA LYS A 103 21.53 -5.24 10.78
C LYS A 103 22.14 -6.64 10.89
N TYR A 104 21.33 -7.68 10.66
CA TYR A 104 21.79 -9.08 10.74
C TYR A 104 22.69 -9.47 9.57
N GLU A 105 22.39 -9.01 8.35
CA GLU A 105 23.26 -9.21 7.18
C GLU A 105 24.66 -8.62 7.42
N VAL A 106 24.74 -7.35 7.86
CA VAL A 106 26.03 -6.68 8.14
C VAL A 106 26.79 -7.39 9.26
N ALA A 107 26.09 -7.84 10.30
CA ALA A 107 26.70 -8.63 11.37
C ALA A 107 27.27 -9.96 10.85
N GLN A 108 26.62 -10.59 9.86
CA GLN A 108 27.13 -11.80 9.22
C GLN A 108 28.32 -11.51 8.31
N GLU A 109 28.25 -10.46 7.49
CA GLU A 109 29.35 -10.02 6.62
C GLU A 109 30.62 -9.77 7.45
N ASN A 110 30.51 -9.03 8.56
CA ASN A 110 31.63 -8.76 9.47
C ASN A 110 32.24 -10.01 10.11
N ARG A 111 31.46 -11.08 10.28
CA ARG A 111 31.95 -12.37 10.80
C ARG A 111 32.62 -13.22 9.73
N THR A 112 32.15 -13.09 8.49
CA THR A 112 32.60 -13.92 7.35
C THR A 112 33.77 -13.30 6.60
N CYS A 113 33.94 -11.98 6.73
CA CYS A 113 35.10 -11.22 6.26
C CYS A 113 35.87 -10.71 7.49
N PRO A 114 36.78 -11.51 8.08
CA PRO A 114 37.78 -10.95 8.98
C PRO A 114 38.56 -9.90 8.21
N SER A 115 38.91 -8.81 8.88
CA SER A 115 39.73 -7.68 8.39
C SER A 115 41.09 -8.05 7.71
N SER A 116 41.39 -9.32 7.46
CA SER A 116 42.66 -9.80 6.89
C SER A 116 42.87 -9.44 5.41
N TYR A 117 41.82 -9.14 4.63
CA TYR A 117 41.98 -8.82 3.20
C TYR A 117 42.27 -7.35 2.88
N LYS A 118 42.25 -6.44 3.87
CA LYS A 118 42.58 -5.02 3.64
C LYS A 118 44.05 -4.66 3.85
N LEU A 119 44.88 -5.56 4.36
CA LEU A 119 46.32 -5.31 4.56
C LEU A 119 47.22 -5.89 3.45
N GLU A 120 46.74 -6.85 2.65
CA GLU A 120 47.56 -7.46 1.58
C GLU A 120 47.51 -6.70 0.23
N GLN A 121 46.53 -5.82 -0.01
CA GLN A 121 46.45 -5.05 -1.27
C GLN A 121 47.13 -3.67 -1.23
N VAL A 122 47.66 -3.24 -0.08
CA VAL A 122 48.45 -2.00 0.04
C VAL A 122 49.96 -2.30 0.11
N ALA A 123 50.34 -3.58 0.17
CA ALA A 123 51.72 -4.03 0.30
C ALA A 123 52.25 -4.83 -0.91
N ALA A 124 51.54 -4.83 -2.04
CA ALA A 124 51.98 -5.41 -3.32
C ALA A 124 51.90 -4.37 -4.44
#